data_AF-A0A060C5Y1-F1
#
_entry.id   AF-A0A060C5Y1-F1
#
_cell.length_a   1.000
_cell.length_b   1.000
_cell.length_c   1.000
_cell.angle_alpha   90.00
_cell.angle_beta   90.00
_cell.angle_gamma   90.00
#
_symmetry.space_group_name_H-M   'P 1'
#
loop_
_entity.id
_entity.type
_entity.pdbx_description
1 polymer ?
#
loop_
_entity_poly.entity_id
_entity_poly.type
_entity_poly.pdbx_seq_one_letter_code
_entity_poly.pdbx_strand_id
1 'polypeptide(L)'
;MGAEVFVVDDGWFAGRDHDRAGLGDWFPDPLHFPEGLDPLIRGVQALGLRFGIWVEPEAVNPDSDLYREHPDWVYRAGARPLVTVRDQYVLDFGRDDVVEWTLGWLRGLLEDRRITYLKWDMNRP
;
A
#
# COMPACT_ATOMS: atom_id res chain seq x y z
N MET A 1 -4.26 -20.48 -21.93
CA MET A 1 -3.34 -20.49 -20.77
C MET A 1 -4.18 -20.75 -19.53
N GLY A 2 -3.76 -21.65 -18.62
CA GLY A 2 -4.50 -22.05 -17.41
C GLY A 2 -4.11 -21.25 -16.17
N ALA A 3 -4.08 -19.92 -16.28
CA ALA A 3 -3.81 -19.06 -15.13
C ALA A 3 -5.01 -19.09 -14.16
N GLU A 4 -4.72 -19.01 -12.85
CA GLU A 4 -5.75 -19.13 -11.79
C GLU A 4 -5.87 -17.87 -10.93
N VAL A 5 -4.87 -16.99 -10.98
CA VAL A 5 -4.81 -15.76 -10.18
C VAL A 5 -4.34 -14.61 -11.07
N PHE A 6 -5.03 -13.48 -10.96
CA PHE A 6 -4.60 -12.20 -11.50
C PHE A 6 -4.17 -11.31 -10.34
N VAL A 7 -2.94 -10.82 -10.36
CA VAL A 7 -2.37 -9.96 -9.30
C VAL A 7 -2.13 -8.57 -9.86
N VAL A 8 -2.71 -7.56 -9.23
CA VAL A 8 -2.39 -6.16 -9.48
C VAL A 8 -1.15 -5.81 -8.66
N ASP A 9 -0.08 -5.37 -9.33
CA ASP A 9 1.18 -4.98 -8.70
C ASP A 9 1.15 -3.49 -8.30
N ASP A 10 2.31 -2.88 -7.98
CA ASP A 10 2.44 -1.48 -7.60
C ASP A 10 1.75 -0.49 -8.59
N GLY A 11 1.32 0.67 -8.09
CA GLY A 11 0.68 1.74 -8.89
C GLY A 11 -0.85 1.82 -8.80
N TRP A 12 -1.51 1.02 -7.97
CA TRP A 12 -2.97 1.04 -7.84
C TRP A 12 -3.52 2.16 -6.93
N PHE A 13 -2.66 2.84 -6.18
CA PHE A 13 -3.00 3.80 -5.14
C PHE A 13 -2.60 5.24 -5.50
N ALA A 14 -3.22 6.21 -4.82
CA ALA A 14 -3.15 7.61 -5.17
C ALA A 14 -1.70 8.15 -5.23
N GLY A 15 -1.41 8.91 -6.28
CA GLY A 15 -0.11 9.58 -6.46
C GLY A 15 1.05 8.65 -6.84
N ARG A 16 0.79 7.36 -7.09
CA ARG A 16 1.80 6.35 -7.42
C ARG A 16 2.08 6.24 -8.92
N ASP A 17 2.39 7.36 -9.58
CA ASP A 17 2.84 7.36 -10.98
C ASP A 17 4.34 7.04 -11.12
N HIS A 18 5.08 7.14 -10.02
CA HIS A 18 6.51 6.83 -9.92
C HIS A 18 6.87 6.39 -8.50
N ASP A 19 8.04 5.79 -8.32
CA ASP A 19 8.49 5.23 -7.03
C ASP A 19 8.76 6.26 -5.92
N ARG A 20 8.80 7.55 -6.26
CA ARG A 20 9.12 8.66 -5.34
C ARG A 20 7.92 9.22 -4.56
N ALA A 21 6.70 8.73 -4.80
CA ALA A 21 5.47 9.21 -4.14
C ALA A 21 4.44 8.08 -3.96
N GLY A 22 3.42 8.34 -3.13
CA GLY A 22 2.25 7.49 -2.91
C GLY A 22 2.39 6.45 -1.79
N LEU A 23 3.59 5.99 -1.43
CA LEU A 23 3.74 5.06 -0.30
C LEU A 23 3.29 5.74 0.99
N GLY A 24 2.40 5.09 1.73
CA GLY A 24 1.70 5.66 2.88
C GLY A 24 0.23 5.99 2.58
N ASP A 25 -0.09 6.33 1.32
CA ASP A 25 -1.43 6.77 0.90
C ASP A 25 -2.14 5.66 0.13
N TRP A 26 -2.36 4.56 0.82
CA TRP A 26 -2.73 3.26 0.27
C TRP A 26 -4.21 3.10 -0.11
N PHE A 27 -4.78 4.10 -0.78
CA PHE A 27 -6.17 4.11 -1.25
C PHE A 27 -6.22 4.08 -2.77
N PRO A 28 -7.20 3.39 -3.39
CA PRO A 28 -7.30 3.33 -4.85
C PRO A 28 -7.29 4.74 -5.45
N ASP A 29 -6.42 4.96 -6.44
CA ASP A 29 -6.32 6.26 -7.09
C ASP A 29 -7.66 6.59 -7.77
N PRO A 30 -8.36 7.68 -7.41
CA PRO A 30 -9.66 8.01 -8.00
C PRO A 30 -9.57 8.37 -9.50
N LEU A 31 -8.38 8.73 -10.02
CA LEU A 31 -8.19 8.96 -11.46
C LEU A 31 -8.19 7.65 -12.25
N HIS A 32 -7.53 6.62 -11.72
CA HIS A 32 -7.40 5.31 -12.36
C HIS A 32 -8.55 4.35 -12.00
N PHE A 33 -9.09 4.50 -10.79
CA PHE A 33 -10.12 3.68 -10.16
C PHE A 33 -11.24 4.56 -9.59
N PRO A 34 -12.01 5.26 -10.44
CA PRO A 34 -13.05 6.21 -9.99
C PRO A 34 -14.17 5.56 -9.18
N GLU A 35 -14.37 4.24 -9.33
CA GLU A 35 -15.32 3.43 -8.56
C GLU A 35 -14.61 2.48 -7.58
N GLY A 36 -13.35 2.77 -7.24
CA GLY A 36 -12.47 1.88 -6.49
C GLY A 36 -12.09 0.62 -7.27
N LEU A 37 -11.58 -0.39 -6.55
CA LEU A 37 -11.10 -1.64 -7.16
C LEU A 37 -12.23 -2.62 -7.52
N ASP A 38 -13.46 -2.37 -7.07
CA ASP A 38 -14.56 -3.33 -7.16
C ASP A 38 -14.91 -3.74 -8.60
N PRO A 39 -15.01 -2.82 -9.59
CA PRO A 39 -15.27 -3.22 -10.97
C PRO A 39 -14.19 -4.13 -11.54
N LEU A 40 -12.92 -3.86 -11.23
CA LEU A 40 -11.79 -4.69 -11.66
C LEU A 40 -11.86 -6.08 -11.02
N ILE A 41 -12.07 -6.15 -9.70
CA ILE A 41 -12.20 -7.42 -8.97
C ILE A 41 -13.34 -8.26 -9.57
N ARG A 42 -14.50 -7.66 -9.82
CA ARG A 42 -15.64 -8.35 -10.45
C ARG A 42 -15.33 -8.84 -11.85
N GLY A 43 -14.65 -8.03 -12.67
CA GLY A 43 -14.23 -8.42 -14.02
C GLY A 43 -13.29 -9.62 -14.01
N VAL A 44 -12.28 -9.61 -13.13
CA VAL A 44 -11.34 -10.72 -12.93
C VAL A 44 -12.08 -12.00 -12.50
N GLN A 45 -13.01 -11.88 -11.55
CA GLN A 45 -13.81 -13.03 -11.08
C GLN A 45 -14.76 -13.58 -12.15
N ALA A 46 -15.34 -12.72 -12.99
CA ALA A 46 -16.20 -13.14 -14.09
C ALA A 46 -15.43 -13.97 -15.15
N LEU A 47 -14.11 -13.81 -15.22
CA LEU A 47 -13.22 -14.63 -16.04
C LEU A 47 -12.80 -15.95 -15.36
N GLY A 48 -13.32 -16.23 -14.16
CA GLY A 48 -12.97 -17.42 -13.37
C GLY A 48 -11.62 -17.34 -12.66
N LEU A 49 -11.03 -16.15 -12.57
CA LEU A 49 -9.74 -15.91 -11.93
C LEU A 49 -9.92 -15.42 -10.49
N ARG A 50 -8.99 -15.81 -9.63
CA ARG A 50 -8.83 -15.20 -8.30
C ARG A 50 -8.15 -13.84 -8.44
N PHE A 51 -8.55 -12.89 -7.60
CA PHE A 51 -7.91 -11.58 -7.55
C PHE A 51 -6.90 -11.51 -6.41
N GLY A 52 -5.75 -10.91 -6.68
CA GLY A 52 -4.73 -10.56 -5.70
C GLY A 52 -4.19 -9.14 -5.89
N ILE A 53 -3.52 -8.63 -4.86
CA ILE A 53 -3.01 -7.25 -4.85
C ILE A 53 -1.65 -7.15 -4.15
N TRP A 54 -0.82 -6.20 -4.58
CA TRP A 54 0.44 -5.83 -3.95
C TRP A 54 0.27 -4.75 -2.89
N VAL A 55 1.03 -4.86 -1.80
CA VAL A 55 1.11 -3.88 -0.72
C VAL A 55 2.54 -3.80 -0.16
N GLU A 56 2.91 -2.63 0.36
CA GLU A 56 4.14 -2.43 1.13
C GLU A 56 3.86 -1.53 2.35
N PRO A 57 3.05 -1.99 3.32
CA PRO A 57 2.55 -1.14 4.40
C PRO A 57 3.64 -0.57 5.30
N GLU A 58 4.86 -1.13 5.29
CA GLU A 58 5.96 -0.60 6.09
C GLU A 58 6.59 0.66 5.53
N ALA A 59 6.31 1.00 4.27
CA ALA A 59 6.94 2.11 3.59
C ALA A 59 6.07 3.37 3.57
N VAL A 60 6.74 4.51 3.64
CA VAL A 60 6.11 5.82 3.47
C VAL A 60 7.05 6.74 2.69
N ASN A 61 6.54 7.45 1.68
CA ASN A 61 7.32 8.44 0.95
C ASN A 61 7.37 9.77 1.74
N PRO A 62 8.46 10.55 1.64
CA PRO A 62 8.48 11.93 2.15
C PRO A 62 7.39 12.80 1.53
N ASP A 63 6.99 12.49 0.30
CA ASP A 63 5.84 13.08 -0.39
C ASP A 63 4.62 12.13 -0.30
N SER A 64 4.01 12.08 0.88
CA SER A 64 2.74 11.40 1.16
C SER A 64 1.94 12.21 2.17
N ASP A 65 0.62 12.08 2.14
CA ASP A 65 -0.27 12.67 3.13
C ASP A 65 -0.03 12.06 4.51
N LEU A 66 0.18 10.74 4.58
CA LEU A 66 0.53 10.06 5.84
C LEU A 66 1.75 10.68 6.52
N TYR A 67 2.83 10.95 5.78
CA TYR A 67 4.03 11.56 6.36
C TYR A 67 3.82 13.04 6.72
N ARG A 68 3.01 13.77 5.96
CA ARG A 68 2.64 15.16 6.29
C ARG A 68 1.86 15.24 7.60
N GLU A 69 0.94 14.31 7.83
CA GLU A 69 0.12 14.23 9.04
C GLU A 69 0.89 13.67 10.24
N HIS A 70 1.75 12.68 10.00
CA HIS A 70 2.47 11.93 11.04
C HIS A 70 3.98 11.85 10.77
N PRO A 71 4.73 12.97 10.78
CA PRO A 71 6.17 12.97 10.50
C PRO A 71 7.01 12.28 11.60
N ASP A 72 6.40 11.98 12.75
CA ASP A 72 7.00 11.25 13.88
C ASP A 72 6.80 9.73 13.80
N TRP A 73 6.01 9.23 12.84
CA TRP A 73 5.76 7.80 12.65
C TRP A 73 6.87 7.06 11.90
N VAL A 74 7.85 7.77 11.34
CA VAL A 74 9.01 7.11 10.71
C VAL A 74 10.03 6.68 11.74
N TYR A 75 10.62 5.50 11.53
CA TYR A 75 11.67 4.96 12.39
C TYR A 75 12.88 5.90 12.44
N ARG A 76 13.36 6.20 13.65
CA ARG A 76 14.51 7.09 13.90
C ARG A 76 15.53 6.43 14.83
N ALA A 77 16.78 6.40 14.38
CA ALA A 77 17.92 5.97 15.20
C ALA A 77 18.49 7.15 16.02
N GLY A 78 17.77 7.57 17.06
CA GLY A 78 18.13 8.71 17.90
C GLY A 78 18.15 10.03 17.13
N ALA A 79 19.21 10.83 17.30
CA ALA A 79 19.37 12.13 16.63
C ALA A 79 19.93 12.05 15.19
N ARG A 80 20.00 10.85 14.60
CA ARG A 80 20.53 10.70 13.23
C ARG A 80 19.56 11.28 12.20
N PRO A 81 20.06 11.91 11.13
CA PRO A 81 19.22 12.32 10.01
C PRO A 81 18.47 11.14 9.40
N LEU A 82 17.27 11.40 8.89
CA LEU A 82 16.55 10.42 8.08
C LEU A 82 17.26 10.22 6.75
N VAL A 83 17.35 8.97 6.32
CA VAL A 83 17.94 8.58 5.04
C VAL A 83 16.91 7.77 4.27
N THR A 84 16.67 8.17 3.02
CA THR A 84 15.84 7.41 2.09
C THR A 84 16.66 6.31 1.42
N VAL A 85 15.99 5.19 1.13
CA VAL A 85 16.45 4.16 0.19
C VAL A 85 15.24 3.91 -0.71
N ARG A 86 15.41 3.97 -2.04
CA ARG A 86 14.28 4.04 -3.00
C ARG A 86 13.27 5.16 -2.69
N ASP A 87 13.76 6.34 -2.27
CA ASP A 87 12.93 7.51 -1.97
C ASP A 87 11.83 7.32 -0.90
N GLN A 88 11.97 6.29 -0.04
CA GLN A 88 11.02 5.96 1.03
C GLN A 88 11.69 5.89 2.41
N TYR A 89 10.91 6.16 3.45
CA TYR A 89 11.20 5.86 4.86
C TYR A 89 10.54 4.54 5.28
N VAL A 90 10.87 4.07 6.50
CA VAL A 90 10.19 2.94 7.16
C VAL A 90 9.34 3.49 8.29
N LEU A 91 8.08 3.06 8.38
CA LEU A 91 7.23 3.33 9.53
C LEU A 91 7.74 2.60 10.79
N ASP A 92 7.56 3.20 11.95
CA ASP A 92 8.00 2.67 13.23
C ASP A 92 6.95 1.73 13.82
N PHE A 93 7.00 0.47 13.44
CA PHE A 93 6.15 -0.60 14.01
C PHE A 93 6.48 -0.94 15.47
N GLY A 94 7.45 -0.25 16.09
CA GLY A 94 7.63 -0.26 17.55
C GLY A 94 6.57 0.56 18.29
N ARG A 95 5.75 1.33 17.57
CA ARG A 95 4.69 2.16 18.13
C ARG A 95 3.31 1.53 17.93
N ASP A 96 2.49 1.57 18.98
CA ASP A 96 1.13 1.01 18.94
C ASP A 96 0.22 1.76 17.96
N ASP A 97 0.38 3.07 17.81
CA ASP A 97 -0.44 3.88 16.91
C ASP A 97 -0.20 3.56 15.43
N VAL A 98 1.05 3.31 15.04
CA VAL A 98 1.41 2.84 13.69
C VAL A 98 0.82 1.45 13.43
N VAL A 99 0.96 0.52 14.38
CA VAL A 99 0.41 -0.84 14.25
C VAL A 99 -1.11 -0.81 14.08
N GLU A 100 -1.81 -0.07 14.94
CA GLU A 100 -3.27 0.03 14.89
C GLU A 100 -3.75 0.70 13.59
N TRP A 101 -3.06 1.74 13.12
CA TRP A 101 -3.38 2.37 11.85
C TRP A 101 -3.19 1.40 10.67
N THR A 102 -2.05 0.71 10.60
CA THR A 102 -1.77 -0.25 9.52
C THR A 102 -2.77 -1.41 9.53
N LEU A 103 -3.13 -1.93 10.71
CA LEU A 103 -4.15 -2.98 10.83
C LEU A 103 -5.53 -2.47 10.42
N GLY A 104 -5.90 -1.24 10.80
CA GLY A 104 -7.15 -0.61 10.39
C GLY A 104 -7.23 -0.45 8.86
N TRP A 105 -6.15 0.01 8.24
CA TRP A 105 -6.06 0.12 6.78
C TRP A 105 -6.12 -1.25 6.10
N LEU A 106 -5.33 -2.24 6.55
CA LEU A 106 -5.35 -3.60 5.99
C LEU A 106 -6.73 -4.25 6.11
N ARG A 107 -7.41 -4.06 7.26
CA ARG A 107 -8.79 -4.49 7.43
C ARG A 107 -9.69 -3.80 6.42
N GLY A 108 -9.65 -2.48 6.28
CA GLY A 108 -10.46 -1.76 5.29
C GLY A 108 -10.18 -2.16 3.84
N LEU A 109 -8.93 -2.55 3.51
CA LEU A 109 -8.58 -3.07 2.19
C LEU A 109 -9.15 -4.47 1.93
N LEU A 110 -9.10 -5.34 2.93
CA LEU A 110 -9.47 -6.76 2.80
C LEU A 110 -10.93 -7.04 3.15
N GLU A 111 -11.55 -6.20 3.96
CA GLU A 111 -12.97 -6.25 4.28
C GLU A 111 -13.77 -5.88 3.04
N ASP A 112 -14.82 -6.65 2.79
CA ASP A 112 -15.73 -6.56 1.63
C ASP A 112 -15.13 -6.83 0.24
N ARG A 113 -13.81 -6.76 0.08
CA ARG A 113 -13.12 -7.09 -1.17
C ARG A 113 -12.70 -8.55 -1.13
N ARG A 114 -13.19 -9.36 -2.08
CA ARG A 114 -12.82 -10.78 -2.26
C ARG A 114 -11.39 -10.93 -2.82
N ILE A 115 -10.43 -10.26 -2.20
CA ILE A 115 -9.00 -10.37 -2.45
C ILE A 115 -8.55 -11.68 -1.79
N THR A 116 -7.99 -12.58 -2.58
CA THR A 116 -7.64 -13.95 -2.11
C THR A 116 -6.14 -14.21 -2.12
N TYR A 117 -5.36 -13.21 -2.50
CA TYR A 117 -3.91 -13.25 -2.55
C TYR A 117 -3.36 -11.86 -2.25
N LEU A 118 -2.40 -11.77 -1.34
CA LEU A 118 -1.71 -10.55 -0.98
C LEU A 118 -0.22 -10.74 -1.26
N LYS A 119 0.35 -9.91 -2.14
CA LYS A 119 1.80 -9.81 -2.32
C LYS A 119 2.29 -8.73 -1.37
N TRP A 120 2.78 -9.15 -0.21
CA TRP A 120 3.37 -8.27 0.78
C TRP A 120 4.85 -8.08 0.46
N ASP A 121 5.26 -6.84 0.26
CA ASP A 121 6.63 -6.47 -0.09
C ASP A 121 7.25 -5.59 0.99
N MET A 122 8.57 -5.43 0.94
CA MET A 122 9.35 -4.55 1.82
C MET A 122 10.66 -4.21 1.10
N ASN A 123 10.75 -3.00 0.56
CA ASN A 123 11.78 -2.64 -0.41
C ASN A 123 13.00 -1.92 0.18
N ARG A 124 13.12 -1.84 1.52
CA ARG A 124 14.33 -1.34 2.19
C ARG A 124 14.63 -2.07 3.51
N PRO A 125 15.91 -2.21 3.87
CA PRO A 125 16.33 -2.78 5.16
C PRO A 125 16.13 -1.82 6.34
#